data_AF-W7IWN7-F1
#
_entry.id   AF-W7IWN7-F1
#
_cell.length_a   1.000
_cell.length_b   1.000
_cell.length_c   1.000
_cell.angle_alpha   90.00
_cell.angle_beta   90.00
_cell.angle_gamma   90.00
#
_symmetry.space_group_name_H-M   'P 1'
#
loop_
_entity.id
_entity.type
_entity.pdbx_description
1 polymer ?
#
loop_
_entity_poly.entity_id
_entity_poly.type
_entity_poly.pdbx_seq_one_letter_code
_entity_poly.pdbx_strand_id
1 'polypeptide(L)'
;MSDSPAVLRAMTGAAPDLTSVALSLAKAMPIQPFAHRTMWSGITAVGIGRWLRLPPGGVPSTHRWWSPTGGPALPVAEAAAGVRDALRDVLRAQSRSAGLVTADLSGGLDSTSICYALDDLGRRFRAFRTSSTSPWNDETGRARAAAADLGVELVEFPPLSETSTAFTLDARADPVELAEGPVVWSASRGYLDVLAPAVAATGSRVHFTGLGGDELFDVVPGVYRSVWAERGLGALGVLRRHQLSGKFPLRPFASGVADRRSYAAHLRSVVAAVAAGRAARRADSYSWFPPPVLPGWLTAEGRALVVGALEEAAAGDPEPLGADPTAHQVVESISYQGQILRQFGVVFAGTGITWQAPFTDRRVVEAALRAPVSARLDAREDKRLLAEAVAPFMPRALFAKRDRGDFTADIYAEHRRRRHDLVAGFATARLADLGLVDPHRLLPHLDSPALADVGLLELERVVGAERWLRAIDNETRSTG
;
A
#
# COMPACT_ATOMS: atom_id res chain seq x y z
N MET A 1 -25.33 -6.79 -8.19
CA MET A 1 -24.06 -7.03 -7.49
C MET A 1 -23.04 -7.44 -8.53
N SER A 2 -21.78 -7.00 -8.38
CA SER A 2 -20.68 -7.41 -9.25
C SER A 2 -19.40 -7.45 -8.41
N ASP A 3 -18.44 -8.24 -8.86
CA ASP A 3 -17.05 -8.23 -8.42
C ASP A 3 -16.21 -7.14 -9.10
N SER A 4 -16.78 -6.41 -10.06
CA SER A 4 -16.14 -5.31 -10.77
C SER A 4 -16.97 -4.02 -10.68
N PRO A 5 -16.40 -2.92 -10.16
CA PRO A 5 -17.07 -1.61 -10.20
C PRO A 5 -17.27 -1.09 -11.63
N ALA A 6 -16.49 -1.56 -12.61
CA ALA A 6 -16.64 -1.21 -14.03
C ALA A 6 -18.04 -1.56 -14.55
N VAL A 7 -18.48 -2.79 -14.25
CA VAL A 7 -19.77 -3.33 -14.70
C VAL A 7 -20.90 -2.52 -14.08
N LEU A 8 -20.83 -2.26 -12.77
CA LEU A 8 -21.87 -1.48 -12.08
C LEU A 8 -21.93 -0.05 -12.61
N ARG A 9 -20.78 0.61 -12.80
CA ARG A 9 -20.71 1.95 -13.38
C ARG A 9 -21.34 2.00 -14.77
N ALA A 10 -20.98 1.06 -15.64
CA ALA A 10 -21.53 0.99 -17.00
C ALA A 10 -23.05 0.78 -16.99
N MET A 11 -23.57 0.00 -16.04
CA MET A 11 -25.01 -0.24 -15.89
C MET A 11 -25.78 0.96 -15.31
N THR A 12 -25.18 1.70 -14.37
CA THR A 12 -25.88 2.76 -13.63
C THR A 12 -25.57 4.17 -14.14
N GLY A 13 -24.57 4.35 -15.00
CA GLY A 13 -24.07 5.67 -15.40
C GLY A 13 -23.52 6.46 -14.20
N ALA A 14 -22.91 5.77 -13.22
CA ALA A 14 -22.47 6.41 -11.98
C ALA A 14 -21.44 7.52 -12.23
N ALA A 15 -21.72 8.72 -11.70
CA ALA A 15 -20.77 9.83 -11.69
C ALA A 15 -19.70 9.64 -10.59
N PRO A 16 -18.55 10.32 -10.68
CA PRO A 16 -17.56 10.34 -9.61
C PRO A 16 -18.15 10.78 -8.26
N ASP A 17 -17.81 10.09 -7.18
CA ASP A 17 -18.17 10.50 -5.81
C ASP A 17 -17.18 11.56 -5.32
N LEU A 18 -17.63 12.82 -5.26
CA LEU A 18 -16.76 13.95 -4.89
C LEU A 18 -16.17 13.82 -3.48
N THR A 19 -16.87 13.13 -2.57
CA THR A 19 -16.36 12.87 -1.22
C THR A 19 -15.17 11.92 -1.27
N SER A 20 -15.28 10.79 -1.99
CA SER A 20 -14.18 9.84 -2.19
C SER A 20 -13.00 10.48 -2.92
N VAL A 21 -13.25 11.34 -3.92
CA VAL A 21 -12.19 12.11 -4.58
C VAL A 21 -11.49 13.01 -3.56
N ALA A 22 -12.23 13.80 -2.78
CA ALA A 22 -11.66 14.67 -1.75
C ALA A 22 -10.87 13.90 -0.67
N LEU A 23 -11.35 12.72 -0.24
CA LEU A 23 -10.64 11.84 0.70
C LEU A 23 -9.31 11.37 0.11
N SER A 24 -9.26 11.04 -1.19
CA SER A 24 -8.03 10.57 -1.86
C SER A 24 -6.91 11.63 -1.89
N LEU A 25 -7.28 12.91 -1.87
CA LEU A 25 -6.37 14.07 -1.86
C LEU A 25 -5.70 14.31 -0.51
N ALA A 26 -6.26 13.78 0.59
CA ALA A 26 -5.71 13.96 1.92
C ALA A 26 -4.57 12.96 2.21
N LYS A 27 -3.52 13.43 2.90
CA LYS A 27 -2.40 12.58 3.34
C LYS A 27 -2.82 11.75 4.55
N ALA A 28 -2.33 10.51 4.64
CA ALA A 28 -2.51 9.64 5.80
C ALA A 28 -3.98 9.42 6.19
N MET A 29 -4.90 9.46 5.22
CA MET A 29 -6.27 9.00 5.42
C MET A 29 -6.26 7.50 5.73
N PRO A 30 -6.91 7.06 6.83
CA PRO A 30 -7.02 5.64 7.12
C PRO A 30 -8.00 4.98 6.13
N ILE A 31 -7.80 3.70 5.80
CA ILE A 31 -8.69 2.95 4.90
C ILE A 31 -9.92 2.49 5.67
N GLN A 32 -9.76 1.94 6.88
CA GLN A 32 -10.89 1.80 7.79
C GLN A 32 -11.19 3.20 8.38
N PRO A 33 -12.46 3.64 8.47
CA PRO A 33 -13.71 2.94 8.14
C PRO A 33 -14.25 3.18 6.72
N PHE A 34 -13.47 3.80 5.84
CA PHE A 34 -13.86 4.15 4.47
C PHE A 34 -13.77 2.99 3.47
N ALA A 35 -13.38 1.78 3.87
CA ALA A 35 -13.22 0.61 3.00
C ALA A 35 -14.48 0.18 2.22
N HIS A 36 -15.65 0.72 2.58
CA HIS A 36 -16.92 0.50 1.88
C HIS A 36 -17.19 1.56 0.79
N ARG A 37 -16.46 2.68 0.78
CA ARG A 37 -16.61 3.73 -0.24
C ARG A 37 -15.87 3.33 -1.51
N THR A 38 -16.42 3.77 -2.64
CA THR A 38 -15.77 3.67 -3.95
C THR A 38 -15.63 5.06 -4.56
N MET A 39 -14.88 5.20 -5.65
CA MET A 39 -14.78 6.46 -6.39
C MET A 39 -16.07 6.83 -7.15
N TRP A 40 -17.12 6.01 -7.08
CA TRP A 40 -18.35 6.17 -7.84
C TRP A 40 -19.56 6.38 -6.92
N SER A 41 -20.38 7.37 -7.24
CA SER A 41 -21.60 7.68 -6.49
C SER A 41 -22.61 6.53 -6.59
N GLY A 42 -23.20 6.15 -5.47
CA GLY A 42 -24.18 5.05 -5.39
C GLY A 42 -23.60 3.64 -5.46
N ILE A 43 -22.28 3.49 -5.65
CA ILE A 43 -21.60 2.19 -5.65
C ILE A 43 -20.80 2.04 -4.36
N THR A 44 -21.07 0.97 -3.62
CA THR A 44 -20.40 0.66 -2.35
C THR A 44 -19.71 -0.70 -2.42
N ALA A 45 -18.55 -0.79 -1.77
CA ALA A 45 -17.85 -2.04 -1.54
C ALA A 45 -18.34 -2.71 -0.24
N VAL A 46 -18.22 -4.03 -0.18
CA VAL A 46 -18.63 -4.83 1.00
C VAL A 46 -17.74 -4.54 2.23
N GLY A 47 -16.53 -4.04 2.01
CA GLY A 47 -15.52 -3.77 3.04
C GLY A 47 -14.63 -4.98 3.34
N ILE A 48 -13.57 -4.74 4.11
CA ILE A 48 -12.53 -5.73 4.42
C ILE A 48 -13.05 -6.78 5.42
N GLY A 49 -12.86 -8.07 5.12
CA GLY A 49 -13.25 -9.18 6.01
C GLY A 49 -14.77 -9.36 6.18
N ARG A 50 -15.55 -8.82 5.24
CA ARG A 50 -17.02 -8.80 5.29
C ARG A 50 -17.64 -9.52 4.10
N TRP A 51 -18.88 -9.97 4.27
CA TRP A 51 -19.71 -10.55 3.23
C TRP A 51 -21.10 -9.91 3.25
N LEU A 52 -21.77 -9.93 2.10
CA LEU A 52 -23.09 -9.34 1.91
C LEU A 52 -24.18 -10.43 1.91
N ARG A 53 -25.16 -10.30 2.81
CA ARG A 53 -26.37 -11.14 2.83
C ARG A 53 -27.51 -10.43 2.10
N LEU A 54 -28.06 -11.09 1.08
CA LEU A 54 -29.22 -10.62 0.30
C LEU A 54 -30.40 -11.59 0.49
N PRO A 55 -31.24 -11.42 1.53
CA PRO A 55 -32.43 -12.25 1.70
C PRO A 55 -33.51 -11.90 0.64
N PRO A 56 -34.26 -12.89 0.11
CA PRO A 56 -35.40 -12.61 -0.78
C PRO A 56 -36.42 -11.69 -0.12
N GLY A 57 -36.70 -10.54 -0.73
CA GLY A 57 -37.66 -9.55 -0.21
C GLY A 57 -37.24 -8.84 1.08
N GLY A 58 -36.01 -9.06 1.58
CA GLY A 58 -35.51 -8.44 2.81
C GLY A 58 -34.42 -7.39 2.56
N VAL A 59 -34.01 -6.72 3.64
CA VAL A 59 -32.99 -5.67 3.59
C VAL A 59 -31.58 -6.30 3.49
N PRO A 60 -30.74 -5.85 2.53
CA PRO A 60 -29.33 -6.23 2.47
C PRO A 60 -28.62 -5.97 3.80
N SER A 61 -27.77 -6.89 4.25
CA SER A 61 -26.97 -6.70 5.46
C SER A 61 -25.56 -7.22 5.29
N THR A 62 -24.59 -6.47 5.83
CA THR A 62 -23.17 -6.82 5.75
C THR A 62 -22.70 -7.41 7.07
N HIS A 63 -22.05 -8.57 7.00
CA HIS A 63 -21.61 -9.32 8.18
C HIS A 63 -20.09 -9.54 8.11
N ARG A 64 -19.41 -9.42 9.25
CA ARG A 64 -17.98 -9.77 9.36
C ARG A 64 -17.86 -11.29 9.39
N TRP A 65 -17.11 -11.87 8.47
CA TRP A 65 -16.74 -13.30 8.51
C TRP A 65 -15.28 -13.50 8.90
N TRP A 66 -14.46 -12.47 8.75
CA TRP A 66 -13.03 -12.55 9.02
C TRP A 66 -12.52 -11.34 9.79
N SER A 67 -11.58 -11.63 10.69
CA SER A 67 -10.71 -10.68 11.36
C SER A 67 -9.35 -11.37 11.51
N PRO A 68 -8.21 -10.67 11.38
CA PRO A 68 -6.93 -11.17 11.80
C PRO A 68 -7.03 -11.69 13.24
N THR A 69 -6.46 -12.88 13.41
CA THR A 69 -6.59 -13.82 14.52
C THR A 69 -6.93 -13.24 15.90
N GLY A 70 -7.95 -13.82 16.53
CA GLY A 70 -8.22 -13.75 17.97
C GLY A 70 -7.59 -14.89 18.78
N GLY A 71 -6.53 -15.54 18.24
CA GLY A 71 -5.82 -16.65 18.89
C GLY A 71 -4.61 -16.17 19.71
N PRO A 72 -4.10 -16.98 20.65
CA PRO A 72 -2.94 -16.61 21.46
C PRO A 72 -1.69 -16.46 20.59
N ALA A 73 -0.84 -15.50 20.96
CA ALA A 73 0.47 -15.32 20.35
C ALA A 73 1.31 -16.60 20.53
N LEU A 74 2.03 -16.98 19.48
CA LEU A 74 2.96 -18.10 19.45
C LEU A 74 4.40 -17.64 19.68
N PRO A 75 5.29 -18.52 20.14
CA PRO A 75 6.72 -18.28 20.04
C PRO A 75 7.15 -17.99 18.60
N VAL A 76 8.18 -17.15 18.42
CA VAL A 76 8.65 -16.73 17.08
C VAL A 76 8.96 -17.92 16.17
N ALA A 77 9.60 -18.98 16.69
CA ALA A 77 9.94 -20.16 15.89
C ALA A 77 8.71 -20.90 15.35
N GLU A 78 7.65 -21.03 16.16
CA GLU A 78 6.39 -21.68 15.73
C GLU A 78 5.62 -20.82 14.73
N ALA A 79 5.54 -19.50 14.98
CA ALA A 79 4.94 -18.57 14.02
C ALA A 79 5.71 -18.55 12.69
N ALA A 80 7.04 -18.58 12.74
CA ALA A 80 7.91 -18.65 11.57
C ALA A 80 7.72 -19.96 10.78
N ALA A 81 7.55 -21.10 11.47
CA ALA A 81 7.21 -22.35 10.83
C ALA A 81 5.86 -22.27 10.10
N GLY A 82 4.84 -21.69 10.75
CA GLY A 82 3.54 -21.45 10.12
C GLY A 82 3.63 -20.54 8.88
N VAL A 83 4.44 -19.48 8.93
CA VAL A 83 4.69 -18.59 7.78
C VAL A 83 5.36 -19.36 6.64
N ARG A 84 6.39 -20.15 6.94
CA ARG A 84 7.10 -20.97 5.96
C ARG A 84 6.16 -21.94 5.26
N ASP A 85 5.37 -22.69 6.03
CA ASP A 85 4.48 -23.71 5.49
C ASP A 85 3.37 -23.06 4.65
N ALA A 86 2.77 -21.97 5.13
CA ALA A 86 1.79 -21.20 4.37
C ALA A 86 2.38 -20.64 3.07
N LEU A 87 3.59 -20.08 3.11
CA LEU A 87 4.26 -19.54 1.91
C LEU A 87 4.52 -20.66 0.88
N ARG A 88 5.03 -21.81 1.32
CA ARG A 88 5.26 -22.98 0.45
C ARG A 88 3.96 -23.47 -0.19
N ASP A 89 2.88 -23.56 0.57
CA ASP A 89 1.58 -24.01 0.08
C ASP A 89 0.96 -23.03 -0.92
N VAL A 90 1.08 -21.72 -0.66
CA VAL A 90 0.63 -20.66 -1.59
C VAL A 90 1.39 -20.75 -2.90
N LEU A 91 2.72 -20.78 -2.85
CA LEU A 91 3.57 -20.86 -4.05
C LEU A 91 3.32 -22.14 -4.84
N ARG A 92 3.17 -23.28 -4.16
CA ARG A 92 2.85 -24.56 -4.81
C ARG A 92 1.48 -24.52 -5.51
N ALA A 93 0.47 -23.95 -4.85
CA ALA A 93 -0.87 -23.82 -5.43
C ALA A 93 -0.88 -22.88 -6.65
N GLN A 94 -0.24 -21.72 -6.53
CA GLN A 94 -0.21 -20.68 -7.57
C GLN A 94 0.69 -21.04 -8.76
N SER A 95 1.65 -21.96 -8.59
CA SER A 95 2.54 -22.43 -9.66
C SER A 95 2.14 -23.79 -10.27
N ARG A 96 1.05 -24.42 -9.79
CA ARG A 96 0.70 -25.82 -10.11
C ARG A 96 0.57 -26.10 -11.60
N SER A 97 -0.04 -25.18 -12.36
CA SER A 97 -0.31 -25.34 -13.80
C SER A 97 0.76 -24.72 -14.70
N ALA A 98 1.79 -24.10 -14.14
CA ALA A 98 2.83 -23.44 -14.90
C ALA A 98 4.03 -24.37 -15.09
N GLY A 99 4.61 -24.44 -16.29
CA GLY A 99 5.89 -25.14 -16.51
C GLY A 99 7.08 -24.30 -16.03
N LEU A 100 7.06 -23.01 -16.38
CA LEU A 100 7.96 -21.95 -15.94
C LEU A 100 7.12 -20.87 -15.26
N VAL A 101 7.61 -20.33 -14.14
CA VAL A 101 7.05 -19.12 -13.51
C VAL A 101 8.06 -17.98 -13.58
N THR A 102 7.61 -16.75 -13.34
CA THR A 102 8.51 -15.59 -13.23
C THR A 102 8.34 -14.94 -11.87
N ALA A 103 9.38 -14.26 -11.40
CA ALA A 103 9.34 -13.57 -10.12
C ALA A 103 10.19 -12.29 -10.16
N ASP A 104 9.83 -11.31 -9.34
CA ASP A 104 10.68 -10.17 -9.05
C ASP A 104 11.89 -10.60 -8.21
N LEU A 105 13.05 -9.98 -8.46
CA LEU A 105 14.24 -10.08 -7.62
C LEU A 105 14.89 -8.69 -7.51
N SER A 106 14.31 -7.81 -6.70
CA SER A 106 14.81 -6.43 -6.54
C SER A 106 16.12 -6.35 -5.77
N GLY A 107 16.42 -7.34 -4.93
CA GLY A 107 17.51 -7.32 -3.94
C GLY A 107 17.01 -7.02 -2.52
N GLY A 108 15.73 -6.69 -2.38
CA GLY A 108 15.03 -6.61 -1.09
C GLY A 108 14.66 -7.99 -0.55
N LEU A 109 14.48 -8.08 0.77
CA LEU A 109 14.27 -9.35 1.48
C LEU A 109 13.00 -10.09 1.04
N ASP A 110 11.95 -9.39 0.61
CA ASP A 110 10.65 -9.99 0.32
C ASP A 110 10.67 -10.78 -0.98
N SER A 111 11.01 -10.11 -2.09
CA SER A 111 11.11 -10.76 -3.39
C SER A 111 12.19 -11.84 -3.40
N THR A 112 13.32 -11.60 -2.71
CA THR A 112 14.37 -12.61 -2.56
C THR A 112 13.86 -13.83 -1.78
N SER A 113 13.10 -13.65 -0.70
CA SER A 113 12.49 -14.76 0.05
C SER A 113 11.57 -15.62 -0.83
N ILE A 114 10.81 -14.99 -1.74
CA ILE A 114 9.98 -15.70 -2.71
C ILE A 114 10.83 -16.53 -3.68
N CYS A 115 11.92 -15.96 -4.23
CA CYS A 115 12.82 -16.69 -5.13
C CYS A 115 13.45 -17.92 -4.46
N TYR A 116 13.97 -17.78 -3.24
CA TYR A 116 14.51 -18.94 -2.51
C TYR A 116 13.44 -19.98 -2.15
N ALA A 117 12.21 -19.55 -1.84
CA ALA A 117 11.11 -20.48 -1.60
C ALA A 117 10.67 -21.22 -2.88
N LEU A 118 10.74 -20.57 -4.06
CA LEU A 118 10.51 -21.22 -5.35
C LEU A 118 11.58 -22.27 -5.65
N ASP A 119 12.85 -21.96 -5.38
CA ASP A 119 13.98 -22.87 -5.54
C ASP A 119 13.88 -24.09 -4.61
N ASP A 120 13.58 -23.89 -3.32
CA ASP A 120 13.32 -24.98 -2.35
C ASP A 120 12.16 -25.90 -2.77
N LEU A 121 11.18 -25.37 -3.50
CA LEU A 121 10.08 -26.14 -4.08
C LEU A 121 10.45 -26.84 -5.40
N GLY A 122 11.69 -26.69 -5.89
CA GLY A 122 12.16 -27.23 -7.17
C GLY A 122 11.46 -26.60 -8.39
N ARG A 123 10.95 -25.38 -8.25
CA ARG A 123 10.24 -24.69 -9.33
C ARG A 123 11.23 -24.06 -10.28
N ARG A 124 11.08 -24.31 -11.58
CA ARG A 124 11.79 -23.54 -12.60
C ARG A 124 11.21 -22.13 -12.67
N PHE A 125 12.05 -21.12 -12.50
CA PHE A 125 11.66 -19.73 -12.64
C PHE A 125 12.71 -18.87 -13.32
N ARG A 126 12.29 -17.71 -13.81
CA ARG A 126 13.16 -16.63 -14.29
C ARG A 126 12.91 -15.37 -13.46
N ALA A 127 13.98 -14.69 -13.08
CA ALA A 127 13.92 -13.51 -12.22
C ALA A 127 13.97 -12.22 -13.04
N PHE A 128 13.22 -11.21 -12.61
CA PHE A 128 13.11 -9.90 -13.26
C PHE A 128 13.44 -8.80 -12.25
N ARG A 129 14.09 -7.73 -12.71
CA ARG A 129 14.34 -6.55 -11.87
C ARG A 129 14.39 -5.26 -12.65
N THR A 130 14.04 -4.17 -11.97
CA THR A 130 14.40 -2.81 -12.39
C THR A 130 15.67 -2.37 -11.65
N SER A 131 16.47 -1.53 -12.30
CA SER A 131 17.61 -0.87 -11.68
C SER A 131 17.18 0.42 -10.93
N SER A 132 18.03 0.96 -10.06
CA SER A 132 17.84 2.30 -9.48
C SER A 132 19.01 3.18 -9.89
N THR A 133 18.78 4.49 -10.03
CA THR A 133 19.87 5.43 -10.33
C THR A 133 20.67 5.84 -9.10
N SER A 134 20.22 5.47 -7.88
CA SER A 134 20.88 5.88 -6.64
C SER A 134 22.16 5.07 -6.39
N PRO A 135 23.35 5.70 -6.35
CA PRO A 135 24.61 5.02 -6.05
C PRO A 135 24.69 4.53 -4.59
N TRP A 136 23.76 4.95 -3.74
CA TRP A 136 23.64 4.53 -2.34
C TRP A 136 22.78 3.27 -2.17
N ASN A 137 22.22 2.74 -3.26
CA ASN A 137 21.39 1.54 -3.22
C ASN A 137 22.15 0.30 -3.76
N ASP A 138 22.62 -0.55 -2.84
CA ASP A 138 23.31 -1.82 -3.12
C ASP A 138 22.35 -2.96 -3.54
N GLU A 139 21.06 -2.69 -3.72
CA GLU A 139 20.07 -3.69 -4.14
C GLU A 139 20.44 -4.41 -5.44
N THR A 140 21.09 -3.72 -6.38
CA THR A 140 21.60 -4.35 -7.61
C THR A 140 22.61 -5.47 -7.33
N GLY A 141 23.58 -5.21 -6.45
CA GLY A 141 24.60 -6.19 -6.09
C GLY A 141 23.98 -7.41 -5.41
N ARG A 142 23.02 -7.16 -4.50
CA ARG A 142 22.30 -8.22 -3.79
C ARG A 142 21.43 -9.08 -4.69
N ALA A 143 20.70 -8.47 -5.62
CA ALA A 143 19.89 -9.18 -6.59
C ALA A 143 20.74 -10.12 -7.45
N ARG A 144 21.87 -9.62 -7.97
CA ARG A 144 22.82 -10.42 -8.76
C ARG A 144 23.46 -11.55 -7.93
N ALA A 145 23.84 -11.27 -6.69
CA ALA A 145 24.39 -12.28 -5.79
C ALA A 145 23.37 -13.38 -5.48
N ALA A 146 22.12 -13.03 -5.18
CA ALA A 146 21.04 -13.99 -4.96
C ALA A 146 20.73 -14.79 -6.23
N ALA A 147 20.69 -14.16 -7.41
CA ALA A 147 20.49 -14.86 -8.67
C ALA A 147 21.62 -15.86 -8.97
N ALA A 148 22.87 -15.47 -8.69
CA ALA A 148 24.03 -16.35 -8.84
C ALA A 148 24.00 -17.53 -7.87
N ASP A 149 23.64 -17.30 -6.60
CA ASP A 149 23.48 -18.35 -5.58
C ASP A 149 22.39 -19.35 -5.96
N LEU A 150 21.28 -18.86 -6.51
CA LEU A 150 20.15 -19.66 -6.99
C LEU A 150 20.39 -20.30 -8.37
N GLY A 151 21.45 -19.90 -9.09
CA GLY A 151 21.70 -20.36 -10.46
C GLY A 151 20.60 -19.99 -11.47
N VAL A 152 19.90 -18.87 -11.25
CA VAL A 152 18.78 -18.43 -12.09
C VAL A 152 19.13 -17.26 -13.01
N GLU A 153 18.49 -17.23 -14.17
CA GLU A 153 18.60 -16.10 -15.09
C GLU A 153 17.90 -14.86 -14.51
N LEU A 154 18.64 -13.76 -14.43
CA LEU A 154 18.17 -12.45 -13.98
C LEU A 154 18.10 -11.48 -15.17
N VAL A 155 16.88 -11.08 -15.53
CA VAL A 155 16.63 -10.09 -16.59
C VAL A 155 16.56 -8.71 -15.95
N GLU A 156 17.43 -7.80 -16.40
CA GLU A 156 17.53 -6.43 -15.86
C GLU A 156 16.95 -5.40 -16.82
N PHE A 157 16.10 -4.52 -16.29
CA PHE A 157 15.52 -3.39 -17.01
C PHE A 157 16.18 -2.07 -16.58
N PRO A 158 16.03 -1.00 -17.41
CA PRO A 158 16.47 0.33 -17.06
C PRO A 158 15.89 0.85 -15.73
N PRO A 159 16.46 1.92 -15.15
CA PRO A 159 15.99 2.43 -13.89
C PRO A 159 14.55 2.92 -13.91
N LEU A 160 13.84 2.78 -12.79
CA LEU A 160 12.45 3.27 -12.65
C LEU A 160 12.32 4.73 -13.09
N SER A 161 13.27 5.60 -12.75
CA SER A 161 13.18 7.02 -13.09
C SER A 161 13.21 7.31 -14.60
N GLU A 162 13.74 6.42 -15.42
CA GLU A 162 13.73 6.54 -16.89
C GLU A 162 12.40 6.13 -17.52
N THR A 163 11.65 5.27 -16.83
CA THR A 163 10.35 4.74 -17.31
C THR A 163 9.16 5.28 -16.50
N SER A 164 9.41 6.04 -15.43
CA SER A 164 8.35 6.47 -14.52
C SER A 164 7.34 7.41 -15.17
N THR A 165 6.09 7.26 -14.76
CA THR A 165 4.96 8.11 -15.20
C THR A 165 4.32 8.87 -14.04
N ALA A 166 4.94 8.95 -12.86
CA ALA A 166 4.35 9.53 -11.64
C ALA A 166 3.74 10.92 -11.86
N PHE A 167 4.39 11.75 -12.69
CA PHE A 167 3.95 13.13 -12.96
C PHE A 167 3.43 13.36 -14.38
N THR A 168 3.00 12.30 -15.07
CA THR A 168 2.37 12.43 -16.39
C THR A 168 0.89 12.82 -16.27
N LEU A 169 0.39 13.71 -17.13
CA LEU A 169 -1.05 14.03 -17.21
C LEU A 169 -1.73 13.45 -18.45
N ASP A 170 -1.01 12.65 -19.24
CA ASP A 170 -1.60 11.94 -20.39
C ASP A 170 -2.78 11.10 -19.91
N ALA A 171 -3.96 11.41 -20.46
CA ALA A 171 -5.26 10.89 -20.07
C ALA A 171 -5.67 9.68 -20.92
N ARG A 172 -4.73 9.06 -21.65
CA ARG A 172 -4.93 7.80 -22.36
C ARG A 172 -4.92 6.64 -21.38
N ALA A 173 -6.02 6.49 -20.65
CA ALA A 173 -6.33 5.27 -19.92
C ALA A 173 -7.43 4.52 -20.67
N ASP A 174 -7.26 3.21 -20.81
CA ASP A 174 -8.34 2.34 -21.24
C ASP A 174 -9.50 2.48 -20.22
N PRO A 175 -10.77 2.62 -20.66
CA PRO A 175 -11.94 2.66 -19.78
C PRO A 175 -11.95 1.60 -18.67
N VAL A 176 -11.38 0.43 -18.94
CA VAL A 176 -11.24 -0.68 -17.99
C VAL A 176 -10.31 -0.33 -16.83
N GLU A 177 -9.28 0.48 -17.05
CA GLU A 177 -8.35 0.96 -16.00
C GLU A 177 -8.99 2.00 -15.06
N LEU A 178 -10.12 2.61 -15.47
CA LEU A 178 -10.80 3.66 -14.69
C LEU A 178 -11.69 3.11 -13.58
N ALA A 179 -12.03 1.83 -13.65
CA ALA A 179 -13.09 1.20 -12.88
C ALA A 179 -12.96 1.35 -11.36
N GLU A 180 -11.74 1.27 -10.82
CA GLU A 180 -11.52 1.30 -9.36
C GLU A 180 -11.16 2.68 -8.82
N GLY A 181 -10.97 3.67 -9.70
CA GLY A 181 -10.42 4.96 -9.33
C GLY A 181 -9.02 5.21 -9.91
N PRO A 182 -8.32 6.23 -9.39
CA PRO A 182 -6.93 6.51 -9.74
C PRO A 182 -6.02 5.28 -9.58
N VAL A 183 -5.12 5.09 -10.54
CA VAL A 183 -4.07 4.06 -10.46
C VAL A 183 -3.07 4.45 -9.38
N VAL A 184 -2.98 3.67 -8.32
CA VAL A 184 -2.22 4.04 -7.10
C VAL A 184 -0.72 3.76 -7.20
N TRP A 185 -0.29 3.14 -8.30
CA TRP A 185 1.10 2.76 -8.63
C TRP A 185 1.58 3.47 -9.91
N SER A 186 1.08 4.67 -10.17
CA SER A 186 1.34 5.41 -11.42
C SER A 186 2.82 5.66 -11.67
N ALA A 187 3.62 5.89 -10.63
CA ALA A 187 5.07 5.98 -10.72
C ALA A 187 5.72 4.74 -11.36
N SER A 188 5.24 3.55 -11.03
CA SER A 188 5.80 2.29 -11.53
C SER A 188 5.20 1.82 -12.85
N ARG A 189 4.24 2.55 -13.44
CA ARG A 189 3.51 2.12 -14.64
C ARG A 189 4.41 1.80 -15.83
N GLY A 190 5.31 2.71 -16.20
CA GLY A 190 6.14 2.47 -17.40
C GLY A 190 7.13 1.32 -17.22
N TYR A 191 7.53 0.99 -16.00
CA TYR A 191 8.28 -0.24 -15.74
C TYR A 191 7.41 -1.47 -15.99
N LEU A 192 6.18 -1.48 -15.48
CA LEU A 192 5.26 -2.60 -15.66
C LEU A 192 4.83 -2.78 -17.13
N ASP A 193 4.72 -1.69 -17.89
CA ASP A 193 4.45 -1.74 -19.34
C ASP A 193 5.57 -2.42 -20.14
N VAL A 194 6.81 -2.37 -19.65
CA VAL A 194 7.95 -3.08 -20.24
C VAL A 194 8.08 -4.49 -19.67
N LEU A 195 7.83 -4.67 -18.37
CA LEU A 195 7.91 -5.95 -17.67
C LEU A 195 6.88 -6.94 -18.20
N ALA A 196 5.61 -6.53 -18.33
CA ALA A 196 4.51 -7.44 -18.61
C ALA A 196 4.68 -8.16 -19.97
N PRO A 197 5.00 -7.48 -21.09
CA PRO A 197 5.31 -8.16 -22.35
C PRO A 197 6.54 -9.07 -22.25
N ALA A 198 7.58 -8.65 -21.52
CA ALA A 198 8.80 -9.45 -21.36
C ALA A 198 8.54 -10.73 -20.56
N VAL A 199 7.71 -10.65 -19.52
CA VAL A 199 7.25 -11.82 -18.76
C VAL A 199 6.39 -12.72 -19.65
N ALA A 200 5.45 -12.17 -20.42
CA ALA A 200 4.59 -12.95 -21.31
C ALA A 200 5.42 -13.71 -22.37
N ALA A 201 6.48 -13.08 -22.90
CA ALA A 201 7.40 -13.69 -23.85
C ALA A 201 8.17 -14.90 -23.30
N THR A 202 8.25 -15.08 -21.98
CA THR A 202 8.82 -16.29 -21.38
C THR A 202 7.90 -17.52 -21.50
N GLY A 203 6.63 -17.32 -21.86
CA GLY A 203 5.59 -18.34 -21.81
C GLY A 203 5.04 -18.59 -20.39
N SER A 204 5.51 -17.86 -19.38
CA SER A 204 4.94 -17.90 -18.05
C SER A 204 3.54 -17.28 -18.04
N ARG A 205 2.63 -17.91 -17.29
CA ARG A 205 1.29 -17.38 -17.00
C ARG A 205 1.18 -16.77 -15.60
N VAL A 206 2.24 -16.86 -14.79
CA VAL A 206 2.24 -16.45 -13.38
C VAL A 206 3.50 -15.65 -13.09
N HIS A 207 3.31 -14.46 -12.52
CA HIS A 207 4.40 -13.61 -12.07
C HIS A 207 4.27 -13.33 -10.58
N PHE A 208 5.30 -13.67 -9.80
CA PHE A 208 5.34 -13.46 -8.36
C PHE A 208 6.03 -12.15 -8.00
N THR A 209 5.38 -11.36 -7.15
CA THR A 209 5.88 -10.09 -6.64
C THR A 209 6.11 -10.18 -5.13
N GLY A 210 7.00 -9.34 -4.61
CA GLY A 210 7.26 -9.20 -3.16
C GLY A 210 6.21 -8.37 -2.40
N LEU A 211 5.14 -7.91 -3.06
CA LEU A 211 4.13 -7.02 -2.45
C LEU A 211 3.53 -7.65 -1.19
N GLY A 212 3.34 -6.82 -0.15
CA GLY A 212 2.84 -7.26 1.15
C GLY A 212 3.92 -7.69 2.14
N GLY A 213 5.16 -7.92 1.70
CA GLY A 213 6.23 -8.38 2.59
C GLY A 213 6.66 -7.33 3.63
N ASP A 214 6.84 -6.08 3.21
CA ASP A 214 7.13 -4.95 4.12
C ASP A 214 5.97 -4.73 5.09
N GLU A 215 4.72 -4.70 4.60
CA GLU A 215 3.53 -4.53 5.43
C GLU A 215 3.44 -5.63 6.49
N LEU A 216 3.78 -6.87 6.09
CA LEU A 216 3.63 -8.02 6.95
C LEU A 216 4.78 -8.23 7.94
N PHE A 217 6.00 -7.79 7.65
CA PHE A 217 7.16 -8.09 8.50
C PHE A 217 7.94 -6.88 9.02
N ASP A 218 7.73 -5.69 8.46
CA ASP A 218 8.40 -4.47 8.89
C ASP A 218 7.63 -3.73 10.00
N VAL A 219 8.18 -2.60 10.42
CA VAL A 219 7.67 -1.74 11.49
C VAL A 219 6.52 -0.88 10.97
N VAL A 220 5.32 -1.10 11.51
CA VAL A 220 4.18 -0.17 11.37
C VAL A 220 4.07 0.72 12.62
N PRO A 221 3.63 1.99 12.54
CA PRO A 221 3.63 2.91 13.69
C PRO A 221 2.91 2.40 14.94
N GLY A 222 1.85 1.62 14.79
CA GLY A 222 1.07 1.02 15.89
C GLY A 222 1.85 0.00 16.72
N VAL A 223 2.98 -0.51 16.22
CA VAL A 223 3.82 -1.51 16.90
C VAL A 223 4.32 -1.06 18.26
N TYR A 224 4.61 0.23 18.43
CA TYR A 224 5.16 0.71 19.69
C TYR A 224 4.17 0.56 20.85
N ARG A 225 2.88 0.85 20.57
CA ARG A 225 1.79 0.65 21.53
C ARG A 225 1.51 -0.83 21.76
N SER A 226 1.46 -1.66 20.71
CA SER A 226 1.24 -3.10 20.88
C SER A 226 2.38 -3.77 21.66
N VAL A 227 3.64 -3.37 21.43
CA VAL A 227 4.80 -3.89 22.17
C VAL A 227 4.80 -3.47 23.63
N TRP A 228 4.36 -2.24 23.93
CA TRP A 228 4.16 -1.81 25.32
C TRP A 228 3.07 -2.64 26.01
N ALA A 229 1.97 -2.93 25.31
CA ALA A 229 0.93 -3.82 25.83
C ALA A 229 1.44 -5.27 26.02
N GLU A 230 2.30 -5.76 25.13
CA GLU A 230 2.91 -7.10 25.20
C GLU A 230 3.90 -7.25 26.36
N ARG A 231 4.79 -6.27 26.57
CA ARG A 231 5.97 -6.43 27.45
C ARG A 231 6.04 -5.48 28.64
N GLY A 232 5.19 -4.46 28.71
CA GLY A 232 5.24 -3.42 29.75
C GLY A 232 6.65 -2.83 29.91
N LEU A 233 7.16 -2.82 31.14
CA LEU A 233 8.49 -2.28 31.46
C LEU A 233 9.64 -3.00 30.72
N GLY A 234 9.46 -4.26 30.35
CA GLY A 234 10.43 -5.01 29.54
C GLY A 234 10.62 -4.44 28.13
N ALA A 235 9.71 -3.58 27.67
CA ALA A 235 9.78 -2.92 26.37
C ALA A 235 10.59 -1.61 26.38
N LEU A 236 10.95 -1.06 27.55
CA LEU A 236 11.57 0.27 27.65
C LEU A 236 12.85 0.41 26.83
N GLY A 237 13.72 -0.60 26.87
CA GLY A 237 14.99 -0.57 26.13
C GLY A 237 14.80 -0.53 24.61
N VAL A 238 13.90 -1.38 24.08
CA VAL A 238 13.63 -1.43 22.64
C VAL A 238 12.88 -0.19 22.16
N LEU A 239 11.89 0.29 22.92
CA LEU A 239 11.15 1.50 22.61
C LEU A 239 12.04 2.75 22.66
N ARG A 240 12.94 2.86 23.64
CA ARG A 240 13.90 3.97 23.74
C ARG A 240 14.85 3.97 22.55
N ARG A 241 15.34 2.81 22.12
CA ARG A 241 16.17 2.69 20.92
C ARG A 241 15.44 3.21 19.69
N HIS A 242 14.22 2.74 19.44
CA HIS A 242 13.41 3.19 18.30
C HIS A 242 13.05 4.67 18.37
N GLN A 243 12.77 5.19 19.57
CA GLN A 243 12.52 6.62 19.77
C GLN A 243 13.74 7.47 19.41
N LEU A 244 14.95 7.03 19.76
CA LEU A 244 16.19 7.74 19.43
C LEU A 244 16.54 7.61 17.94
N SER A 245 16.48 6.40 17.37
CA SER A 245 16.80 6.19 15.96
C SER A 245 15.81 6.89 15.03
N GLY A 246 14.52 6.89 15.38
CA GLY A 246 13.47 7.63 14.68
C GLY A 246 13.44 9.12 14.98
N LYS A 247 14.31 9.62 15.88
CA LYS A 247 14.36 11.03 16.32
C LYS A 247 13.00 11.56 16.80
N PHE A 248 12.17 10.70 17.41
CA PHE A 248 10.85 11.07 17.86
C PHE A 248 10.92 11.90 19.14
N PRO A 249 10.15 12.98 19.30
CA PRO A 249 10.09 13.71 20.56
C PRO A 249 9.60 12.82 21.71
N LEU A 250 10.34 12.76 22.81
CA LEU A 250 10.12 11.80 23.91
C LEU A 250 8.69 11.87 24.48
N ARG A 251 8.19 13.07 24.79
CA ARG A 251 6.87 13.25 25.41
C ARG A 251 5.71 12.77 24.52
N PRO A 252 5.58 13.23 23.25
CA PRO A 252 4.60 12.67 22.31
C PRO A 252 4.72 11.17 22.11
N PHE A 253 5.94 10.65 21.97
CA PHE A 253 6.18 9.23 21.79
C PHE A 253 5.67 8.41 22.99
N ALA A 254 6.10 8.75 24.20
CA ALA A 254 5.67 8.08 25.42
C ALA A 254 4.14 8.15 25.62
N SER A 255 3.54 9.31 25.33
CA SER A 255 2.08 9.49 25.41
C SER A 255 1.32 8.65 24.39
N GLY A 256 1.84 8.49 23.16
CA GLY A 256 1.22 7.67 22.12
C GLY A 256 1.33 6.17 22.42
N VAL A 257 2.49 5.75 22.89
CA VAL A 257 2.76 4.36 23.31
C VAL A 257 1.88 3.93 24.48
N ALA A 258 1.70 4.81 25.47
CA ALA A 258 0.88 4.53 26.65
C ALA A 258 -0.63 4.73 26.42
N ASP A 259 -1.05 5.13 25.21
CA ASP A 259 -2.46 5.38 24.90
C ASP A 259 -3.31 4.12 25.09
N ARG A 260 -4.54 4.30 25.60
CA ARG A 260 -5.49 3.21 25.89
C ARG A 260 -6.81 3.36 25.15
N ARG A 261 -6.97 4.39 24.31
CA ARG A 261 -8.20 4.61 23.56
C ARG A 261 -8.52 3.43 22.63
N SER A 262 -9.80 3.10 22.54
CA SER A 262 -10.30 2.23 21.47
C SER A 262 -10.11 2.89 20.10
N TYR A 263 -10.24 2.10 19.03
CA TYR A 263 -10.15 2.62 17.68
C TYR A 263 -11.16 3.76 17.43
N ALA A 264 -12.42 3.54 17.79
CA ALA A 264 -13.48 4.55 17.64
C ALA A 264 -13.22 5.82 18.50
N ALA A 265 -12.70 5.67 19.72
CA ALA A 265 -12.35 6.82 20.56
C ALA A 265 -11.14 7.60 20.02
N HIS A 266 -10.16 6.92 19.42
CA HIS A 266 -9.04 7.55 18.72
C HIS A 266 -9.53 8.31 17.48
N LEU A 267 -10.38 7.68 16.66
CA LEU A 267 -10.99 8.32 15.50
C LEU A 267 -11.76 9.57 15.91
N ARG A 268 -12.70 9.49 16.86
CA ARG A 268 -13.44 10.66 17.36
C ARG A 268 -12.53 11.81 17.80
N SER A 269 -11.44 11.49 18.48
CA SER A 269 -10.45 12.50 18.91
C SER A 269 -9.70 13.15 17.73
N VAL A 270 -9.36 12.37 16.70
CA VAL A 270 -8.71 12.88 15.50
C VAL A 270 -9.68 13.74 14.69
N VAL A 271 -10.91 13.26 14.48
CA VAL A 271 -11.97 13.99 13.77
C VAL A 271 -12.27 15.31 14.45
N ALA A 272 -12.42 15.35 15.77
CA ALA A 272 -12.63 16.60 16.50
C ALA A 272 -11.48 17.60 16.35
N ALA A 273 -10.23 17.13 16.16
CA ALA A 273 -9.09 18.00 15.88
C ALA A 273 -9.13 18.55 14.45
N VAL A 274 -9.38 17.67 13.47
CA VAL A 274 -9.45 18.04 12.05
C VAL A 274 -10.61 18.99 11.76
N ALA A 275 -11.80 18.72 12.30
CA ALA A 275 -12.99 19.57 12.16
C ALA A 275 -12.78 20.97 12.75
N ALA A 276 -12.03 21.06 13.86
CA ALA A 276 -11.67 22.33 14.49
C ALA A 276 -10.49 23.05 13.80
N GLY A 277 -9.96 22.52 12.69
CA GLY A 277 -8.78 23.07 12.00
C GLY A 277 -7.50 23.04 12.84
N ARG A 278 -7.44 22.21 13.89
CA ARG A 278 -6.29 22.11 14.79
C ARG A 278 -5.30 21.07 14.26
N ALA A 279 -4.01 21.33 14.48
CA ALA A 279 -2.99 20.31 14.25
C ALA A 279 -3.27 19.09 15.14
N ALA A 280 -3.23 17.90 14.54
CA ALA A 280 -3.39 16.68 15.31
C ALA A 280 -2.22 16.49 16.28
N ARG A 281 -2.43 15.75 17.38
CA ARG A 281 -1.37 15.58 18.38
C ARG A 281 -0.32 14.64 17.79
N ARG A 282 0.96 15.01 17.90
CA ARG A 282 2.07 14.15 17.47
C ARG A 282 2.04 12.75 18.10
N ALA A 283 1.45 12.61 19.30
CA ALA A 283 1.27 11.33 19.96
C ALA A 283 0.32 10.38 19.19
N ASP A 284 -0.65 10.94 18.46
CA ASP A 284 -1.65 10.16 17.71
C ASP A 284 -1.01 9.40 16.54
N SER A 285 0.16 9.84 16.05
CA SER A 285 0.96 9.17 15.01
C SER A 285 1.46 7.77 15.38
N TYR A 286 1.44 7.41 16.66
CA TYR A 286 1.95 6.12 17.18
C TYR A 286 0.84 5.20 17.69
N SER A 287 -0.44 5.52 17.42
CA SER A 287 -1.61 4.78 17.88
C SER A 287 -2.26 4.00 16.73
N TRP A 288 -3.60 3.94 16.67
CA TRP A 288 -4.35 3.16 15.69
C TRP A 288 -4.07 3.54 14.23
N PHE A 289 -3.93 4.84 13.94
CA PHE A 289 -3.49 5.35 12.64
C PHE A 289 -2.96 6.78 12.80
N PRO A 290 -2.01 7.21 11.96
CA PRO A 290 -1.58 8.59 11.94
C PRO A 290 -2.71 9.53 11.54
N PRO A 291 -2.85 10.70 12.18
CA PRO A 291 -3.90 11.66 11.81
C PRO A 291 -3.79 12.10 10.35
N PRO A 292 -4.92 12.24 9.63
CA PRO A 292 -4.89 12.73 8.27
C PRO A 292 -4.47 14.19 8.23
N VAL A 293 -3.74 14.55 7.17
CA VAL A 293 -3.31 15.92 6.91
C VAL A 293 -4.02 16.42 5.66
N LEU A 294 -4.87 17.43 5.85
CA LEU A 294 -5.59 18.11 4.79
C LEU A 294 -4.65 19.12 4.10
N PRO A 295 -4.40 19.00 2.79
CA PRO A 295 -3.50 19.91 2.09
C PRO A 295 -4.05 21.35 2.07
N GLY A 296 -3.14 22.32 2.07
CA GLY A 296 -3.48 23.76 2.10
C GLY A 296 -4.18 24.27 0.82
N TRP A 297 -4.03 23.54 -0.28
CA TRP A 297 -4.68 23.80 -1.57
C TRP A 297 -6.09 23.23 -1.70
N LEU A 298 -6.58 22.46 -0.71
CA LEU A 298 -7.98 22.03 -0.69
C LEU A 298 -8.89 23.25 -0.45
N THR A 299 -9.96 23.36 -1.23
CA THR A 299 -10.96 24.43 -1.04
C THR A 299 -11.75 24.26 0.26
N ALA A 300 -12.57 25.26 0.60
CA ALA A 300 -13.50 25.13 1.72
C ALA A 300 -14.52 24.00 1.50
N GLU A 301 -15.03 23.82 0.27
CA GLU A 301 -15.94 22.73 -0.08
C GLU A 301 -15.26 21.36 0.00
N GLY A 302 -14.08 21.19 -0.61
CA GLY A 302 -13.31 19.95 -0.51
C GLY A 302 -13.00 19.59 0.95
N ARG A 303 -12.67 20.58 1.78
CA ARG A 303 -12.47 20.39 3.22
C ARG A 303 -13.75 19.95 3.93
N ALA A 304 -14.88 20.57 3.62
CA ALA A 304 -16.17 20.20 4.21
C ALA A 304 -16.56 18.76 3.88
N LEU A 305 -16.30 18.29 2.65
CA LEU A 305 -16.54 16.89 2.26
C LEU A 305 -15.71 15.91 3.09
N VAL A 306 -14.40 16.17 3.25
CA VAL A 306 -13.53 15.29 4.05
C VAL A 306 -13.92 15.30 5.52
N VAL A 307 -14.20 16.47 6.11
CA VAL A 307 -14.62 16.59 7.51
C VAL A 307 -15.95 15.89 7.74
N GLY A 308 -16.95 16.11 6.87
CA GLY A 308 -18.26 15.47 6.99
C GLY A 308 -18.17 13.94 6.91
N ALA A 309 -17.37 13.41 5.99
CA ALA A 309 -17.14 11.96 5.90
C ALA A 309 -16.46 11.39 7.15
N LEU A 310 -15.50 12.12 7.72
CA LEU A 310 -14.84 11.76 8.98
C LEU A 310 -15.81 11.78 10.17
N GLU A 311 -16.68 12.79 10.25
CA GLU A 311 -17.71 12.90 11.30
C GLU A 311 -18.75 11.78 11.19
N GLU A 312 -19.24 11.47 9.98
CA GLU A 312 -20.14 10.34 9.70
C GLU A 312 -19.49 9.02 10.14
N ALA A 313 -18.25 8.80 9.71
CA ALA A 313 -17.45 7.65 10.08
C ALA A 313 -17.27 7.51 11.60
N ALA A 314 -17.02 8.62 12.30
CA ALA A 314 -16.81 8.62 13.75
C ALA A 314 -18.10 8.41 14.55
N ALA A 315 -19.25 8.83 14.00
CA ALA A 315 -20.57 8.63 14.57
C ALA A 315 -21.03 7.16 14.45
N GLY A 316 -20.60 6.44 13.41
CA GLY A 316 -20.94 5.03 13.17
C GLY A 316 -20.22 3.99 14.06
N ASP A 317 -19.53 4.44 15.11
CA ASP A 317 -18.72 3.62 16.05
C ASP A 317 -17.92 2.50 15.38
N PRO A 318 -16.94 2.85 14.52
CA PRO A 318 -16.32 1.88 13.65
C PRO A 318 -15.44 0.91 14.44
N GLU A 319 -15.44 -0.34 13.99
CA GLU A 319 -14.59 -1.38 14.54
C GLU A 319 -13.22 -1.37 13.85
N PRO A 320 -12.13 -1.70 14.59
CA PRO A 320 -10.83 -1.89 13.97
C PRO A 320 -10.82 -3.11 13.03
N LEU A 321 -9.82 -3.17 12.17
CA LEU A 321 -9.57 -4.34 11.34
C LEU A 321 -8.82 -5.44 12.09
N GLY A 322 -8.23 -5.18 13.26
CA GLY A 322 -7.54 -6.20 14.06
C GLY A 322 -7.58 -5.93 15.56
N ALA A 323 -7.14 -6.92 16.33
CA ALA A 323 -7.25 -6.92 17.79
C ALA A 323 -6.45 -5.80 18.49
N ASP A 324 -5.37 -5.35 17.86
CA ASP A 324 -4.51 -4.28 18.36
C ASP A 324 -4.08 -3.34 17.20
N PRO A 325 -3.48 -2.17 17.50
CA PRO A 325 -3.05 -1.21 16.50
C PRO A 325 -2.11 -1.76 15.42
N THR A 326 -1.22 -2.69 15.76
CA THR A 326 -0.31 -3.34 14.80
C THR A 326 -1.11 -4.21 13.85
N ALA A 327 -1.92 -5.13 14.38
CA ALA A 327 -2.72 -6.03 13.54
C ALA A 327 -3.69 -5.24 12.64
N HIS A 328 -4.30 -4.17 13.16
CA HIS A 328 -5.14 -3.27 12.39
C HIS A 328 -4.40 -2.62 11.22
N GLN A 329 -3.23 -2.02 11.47
CA GLN A 329 -2.44 -1.36 10.42
C GLN A 329 -1.89 -2.36 9.40
N VAL A 330 -1.43 -3.53 9.85
CA VAL A 330 -0.95 -4.60 8.95
C VAL A 330 -2.07 -5.03 7.99
N VAL A 331 -3.27 -5.32 8.50
CA VAL A 331 -4.40 -5.70 7.63
C VAL A 331 -4.84 -4.57 6.72
N GLU A 332 -4.82 -3.33 7.22
CA GLU A 332 -5.09 -2.14 6.41
C GLU A 332 -4.11 -2.02 5.23
N SER A 333 -2.80 -2.08 5.52
CA SER A 333 -1.76 -1.97 4.49
C SER A 333 -1.76 -3.18 3.53
N ILE A 334 -1.98 -4.40 4.01
CA ILE A 334 -2.12 -5.58 3.14
C ILE A 334 -3.34 -5.45 2.22
N SER A 335 -4.45 -4.90 2.71
CA SER A 335 -5.64 -4.68 1.87
C SER A 335 -5.36 -3.68 0.74
N TYR A 336 -4.55 -2.65 1.01
CA TYR A 336 -4.06 -1.72 -0.01
C TYR A 336 -3.17 -2.42 -1.05
N GLN A 337 -2.26 -3.31 -0.63
CA GLN A 337 -1.48 -4.12 -1.56
C GLN A 337 -2.34 -5.06 -2.42
N GLY A 338 -3.42 -5.60 -1.85
CA GLY A 338 -4.43 -6.36 -2.59
C GLY A 338 -5.17 -5.51 -3.65
N GLN A 339 -5.37 -4.22 -3.41
CA GLN A 339 -5.90 -3.29 -4.42
C GLN A 339 -4.89 -3.08 -5.57
N ILE A 340 -3.61 -2.88 -5.26
CA ILE A 340 -2.55 -2.77 -6.29
C ILE A 340 -2.53 -4.01 -7.18
N LEU A 341 -2.52 -5.21 -6.58
CA LEU A 341 -2.48 -6.46 -7.32
C LEU A 341 -3.71 -6.65 -8.23
N ARG A 342 -4.89 -6.24 -7.76
CA ARG A 342 -6.11 -6.27 -8.57
C ARG A 342 -6.05 -5.29 -9.73
N GLN A 343 -5.54 -4.07 -9.51
CA GLN A 343 -5.30 -3.10 -10.58
C GLN A 343 -4.29 -3.63 -11.61
N PHE A 344 -3.23 -4.36 -11.21
CA PHE A 344 -2.33 -5.04 -12.16
C PHE A 344 -3.09 -6.06 -13.02
N GLY A 345 -3.93 -6.88 -12.40
CA GLY A 345 -4.74 -7.88 -13.10
C GLY A 345 -5.69 -7.27 -14.13
N VAL A 346 -6.23 -6.08 -13.85
CA VAL A 346 -7.10 -5.33 -14.76
C VAL A 346 -6.29 -4.71 -15.91
N VAL A 347 -5.26 -3.91 -15.59
CA VAL A 347 -4.45 -3.19 -16.59
C VAL A 347 -3.74 -4.15 -17.54
N PHE A 348 -3.19 -5.25 -17.03
CA PHE A 348 -2.40 -6.19 -17.82
C PHE A 348 -3.18 -7.45 -18.22
N ALA A 349 -4.51 -7.44 -18.13
CA ALA A 349 -5.35 -8.59 -18.47
C ALA A 349 -5.03 -9.17 -19.87
N GLY A 350 -4.74 -8.30 -20.85
CA GLY A 350 -4.43 -8.68 -22.23
C GLY A 350 -3.11 -9.47 -22.40
N THR A 351 -2.23 -9.49 -21.39
CA THR A 351 -0.97 -10.25 -21.44
C THR A 351 -1.13 -11.72 -21.08
N GLY A 352 -2.27 -12.11 -20.50
CA GLY A 352 -2.51 -13.46 -19.99
C GLY A 352 -1.71 -13.81 -18.72
N ILE A 353 -1.05 -12.83 -18.10
CA ILE A 353 -0.29 -13.00 -16.85
C ILE A 353 -1.22 -12.84 -15.65
N THR A 354 -1.13 -13.78 -14.71
CA THR A 354 -1.68 -13.62 -13.37
C THR A 354 -0.58 -13.15 -12.42
N TRP A 355 -0.73 -11.92 -11.92
CA TRP A 355 0.14 -11.37 -10.89
C TRP A 355 -0.20 -11.99 -9.53
N GLN A 356 0.81 -12.40 -8.78
CA GLN A 356 0.66 -13.05 -7.48
C GLN A 356 1.54 -12.34 -6.44
N ALA A 357 0.98 -12.10 -5.24
CA ALA A 357 1.69 -11.54 -4.11
C ALA A 357 1.50 -12.47 -2.90
N PRO A 358 2.36 -13.49 -2.71
CA PRO A 358 2.16 -14.53 -1.70
C PRO A 358 1.99 -14.01 -0.27
N PHE A 359 2.64 -12.89 0.08
CA PHE A 359 2.52 -12.27 1.41
C PHE A 359 1.16 -11.62 1.67
N THR A 360 0.32 -11.42 0.64
CA THR A 360 -1.06 -10.96 0.79
C THR A 360 -2.06 -12.12 0.97
N ASP A 361 -1.63 -13.38 0.82
CA ASP A 361 -2.52 -14.53 1.05
C ASP A 361 -2.91 -14.61 2.54
N ARG A 362 -4.20 -14.78 2.79
CA ARG A 362 -4.80 -14.85 4.12
C ARG A 362 -4.05 -15.80 5.06
N ARG A 363 -3.58 -16.96 4.58
CA ARG A 363 -2.89 -17.96 5.40
C ARG A 363 -1.53 -17.46 5.88
N VAL A 364 -0.80 -16.75 5.03
CA VAL A 364 0.50 -16.16 5.36
C VAL A 364 0.31 -15.00 6.33
N VAL A 365 -0.70 -14.17 6.09
CA VAL A 365 -1.08 -13.06 6.99
C VAL A 365 -1.47 -13.58 8.38
N GLU A 366 -2.36 -14.58 8.44
CA GLU A 366 -2.79 -15.20 9.70
C GLU A 366 -1.61 -15.82 10.45
N ALA A 367 -0.71 -16.55 9.77
CA ALA A 367 0.46 -17.14 10.40
C ALA A 367 1.42 -16.07 10.96
N ALA A 368 1.68 -15.00 10.19
CA ALA A 368 2.59 -13.95 10.61
C ALA A 368 2.04 -13.13 11.78
N LEU A 369 0.73 -12.87 11.83
CA LEU A 369 0.08 -12.15 12.92
C LEU A 369 -0.03 -12.95 14.22
N ARG A 370 0.31 -14.25 14.23
CA ARG A 370 0.47 -15.03 15.47
C ARG A 370 1.82 -14.82 16.14
N ALA A 371 2.80 -14.22 15.48
CA ALA A 371 4.08 -13.91 16.12
C ALA A 371 3.92 -12.83 17.19
N PRO A 372 4.81 -12.78 18.21
CA PRO A 372 4.84 -11.67 19.15
C PRO A 372 5.15 -10.38 18.37
N VAL A 373 4.38 -9.31 18.62
CA VAL A 373 4.54 -8.02 17.93
C VAL A 373 5.94 -7.45 18.11
N SER A 374 6.60 -7.78 19.21
CA SER A 374 7.99 -7.39 19.49
C SER A 374 9.02 -7.98 18.54
N ALA A 375 8.70 -9.05 17.80
CA ALA A 375 9.59 -9.62 16.80
C ALA A 375 9.90 -8.65 15.65
N ARG A 376 9.02 -7.65 15.41
CA ARG A 376 9.24 -6.58 14.43
C ARG A 376 10.29 -5.55 14.86
N LEU A 377 10.59 -5.46 16.15
CA LEU A 377 11.52 -4.47 16.72
C LEU A 377 12.89 -5.08 17.05
N ASP A 378 13.30 -6.11 16.31
CA ASP A 378 14.61 -6.72 16.54
C ASP A 378 15.75 -5.74 16.26
N ALA A 379 16.78 -5.78 17.11
CA ALA A 379 17.89 -4.86 17.06
C ALA A 379 18.99 -5.31 16.09
N ARG A 380 19.02 -6.59 15.70
CA ARG A 380 20.12 -7.20 14.94
C ARG A 380 19.68 -7.59 13.53
N GLU A 381 18.43 -8.01 13.38
CA GLU A 381 17.88 -8.52 12.13
C GLU A 381 16.73 -7.64 11.65
N ASP A 382 16.72 -7.33 10.36
CA ASP A 382 15.51 -6.86 9.68
C ASP A 382 14.56 -8.03 9.49
N LYS A 383 13.25 -7.78 9.65
CA LYS A 383 12.20 -8.78 9.40
C LYS A 383 12.47 -10.14 10.07
N ARG A 384 12.86 -10.15 11.35
CA ARG A 384 13.25 -11.36 12.10
C ARG A 384 12.32 -12.56 11.91
N LEU A 385 11.01 -12.34 11.88
CA LEU A 385 10.03 -13.41 11.67
C LEU A 385 10.21 -14.08 10.28
N LEU A 386 10.39 -13.28 9.23
CA LEU A 386 10.67 -13.77 7.88
C LEU A 386 12.04 -14.45 7.82
N ALA A 387 13.05 -13.86 8.46
CA ALA A 387 14.39 -14.45 8.57
C ALA A 387 14.36 -15.87 9.15
N GLU A 388 13.59 -16.06 10.23
CA GLU A 388 13.37 -17.36 10.86
C GLU A 388 12.57 -18.32 9.95
N ALA A 389 11.57 -17.81 9.23
CA ALA A 389 10.72 -18.63 8.37
C ALA A 389 11.52 -19.23 7.20
N VAL A 390 12.39 -18.42 6.58
CA VAL A 390 13.13 -18.79 5.36
C VAL A 390 14.55 -19.29 5.62
N ALA A 391 15.05 -19.23 6.86
CA ALA A 391 16.38 -19.72 7.24
C ALA A 391 16.75 -21.13 6.73
N PRO A 392 15.81 -22.10 6.58
CA PRO A 392 16.15 -23.41 6.04
C PRO A 392 16.65 -23.41 4.59
N PHE A 393 16.32 -22.37 3.81
CA PHE A 393 16.61 -22.31 2.37
C PHE A 393 17.17 -20.97 1.89
N MET A 394 17.26 -19.94 2.74
CA MET A 394 17.79 -18.63 2.40
C MET A 394 18.90 -18.23 3.40
N PRO A 395 20.05 -17.72 2.94
CA PRO A 395 21.13 -17.30 3.83
C PRO A 395 20.70 -16.22 4.83
N ARG A 396 20.75 -16.54 6.13
CA ARG A 396 20.33 -15.62 7.20
C ARG A 396 21.11 -14.30 7.23
N ALA A 397 22.35 -14.29 6.73
CA ALA A 397 23.20 -13.10 6.62
C ALA A 397 22.60 -11.98 5.73
N LEU A 398 21.62 -12.30 4.88
CA LEU A 398 20.90 -11.31 4.10
C LEU A 398 20.02 -10.41 4.98
N PHE A 399 19.53 -10.91 6.12
CA PHE A 399 18.66 -10.21 7.07
C PHE A 399 19.40 -9.35 8.10
N ALA A 400 20.73 -9.31 8.08
CA ALA A 400 21.48 -8.44 8.98
C ALA A 400 21.10 -6.97 8.73
N LYS A 401 20.83 -6.20 9.79
CA LYS A 401 20.45 -4.79 9.66
C LYS A 401 21.48 -3.99 8.88
N ARG A 402 21.02 -3.27 7.87
CA ARG A 402 21.81 -2.35 7.03
C ARG A 402 21.04 -1.06 6.80
N ASP A 403 21.75 0.02 6.53
CA ASP A 403 21.11 1.27 6.11
C ASP A 403 20.41 1.03 4.76
N ARG A 404 19.11 1.28 4.72
CA ARG A 404 18.32 1.25 3.48
C ARG A 404 18.48 2.59 2.77
N GLY A 405 18.86 2.54 1.49
CA GLY A 405 18.88 3.72 0.63
C GLY A 405 17.48 4.27 0.43
N ASP A 406 17.37 5.59 0.26
CA ASP A 406 16.09 6.25 -0.03
C ASP A 406 15.89 6.35 -1.55
N PHE A 407 14.72 5.94 -2.04
CA PHE A 407 14.31 6.03 -3.45
C PHE A 407 13.80 7.43 -3.84
N THR A 408 13.75 8.38 -2.90
CA THR A 408 13.34 9.76 -3.19
C THR A 408 14.11 10.40 -4.34
N ALA A 409 15.39 10.06 -4.53
CA ALA A 409 16.22 10.61 -5.61
C ALA A 409 15.63 10.37 -7.01
N ASP A 410 15.09 9.18 -7.27
CA ASP A 410 14.48 8.81 -8.54
C ASP A 410 13.20 9.64 -8.80
N ILE A 411 12.38 9.83 -7.77
CA ILE A 411 11.14 10.62 -7.86
C ILE A 411 11.44 12.13 -7.99
N TYR A 412 12.45 12.66 -7.28
CA TYR A 412 12.91 14.05 -7.44
C TYR A 412 13.47 14.33 -8.85
N ALA A 413 14.19 13.36 -9.43
CA ALA A 413 14.68 13.49 -10.80
C ALA A 413 13.53 13.59 -11.80
N GLU A 414 12.47 12.80 -11.62
CA GLU A 414 11.28 12.86 -12.46
C GLU A 414 10.49 14.16 -12.30
N HIS A 415 10.23 14.61 -11.06
CA HIS A 415 9.53 15.88 -10.81
C HIS A 415 10.24 17.03 -11.53
N ARG A 416 11.57 17.13 -11.40
CA ARG A 416 12.36 18.17 -12.07
C ARG A 416 12.23 18.14 -13.59
N ARG A 417 12.10 16.95 -14.20
CA ARG A 417 11.90 16.77 -15.64
C ARG A 417 10.52 17.21 -16.10
N ARG A 418 9.47 16.95 -15.31
CA ARG A 418 8.06 17.14 -15.70
C ARG A 418 7.39 18.40 -15.11
N ARG A 419 8.09 19.18 -14.28
CA ARG A 419 7.52 20.34 -13.54
C ARG A 419 6.77 21.34 -14.44
N HIS A 420 7.34 21.67 -15.61
CA HIS A 420 6.76 22.67 -16.50
C HIS A 420 5.47 22.16 -17.13
N ASP A 421 5.45 20.90 -17.55
CA ASP A 421 4.26 20.24 -18.11
C ASP A 421 3.17 20.09 -17.05
N LEU A 422 3.53 19.82 -15.79
CA LEU A 422 2.59 19.77 -14.68
C LEU A 422 1.92 21.12 -14.43
N VAL A 423 2.71 22.19 -14.31
CA VAL A 423 2.17 23.54 -14.08
C VAL A 423 1.25 23.96 -15.23
N ALA A 424 1.65 23.72 -16.49
CA ALA A 424 0.82 23.99 -17.64
C ALA A 424 -0.46 23.14 -17.65
N GLY A 425 -0.35 21.84 -17.33
CA GLY A 425 -1.49 20.93 -17.31
C GLY A 425 -2.51 21.24 -16.23
N PHE A 426 -2.08 21.71 -15.06
CA PHE A 426 -2.98 22.09 -13.96
C PHE A 426 -3.60 23.48 -14.11
N ALA A 427 -3.26 24.25 -15.15
CA ALA A 427 -3.93 25.53 -15.44
C ALA A 427 -5.44 25.37 -15.74
N THR A 428 -5.84 24.20 -16.26
CA THR A 428 -7.25 23.81 -16.52
C THR A 428 -7.60 22.52 -15.77
N ALA A 429 -7.34 22.49 -14.46
CA ALA A 429 -7.55 21.30 -13.64
C ALA A 429 -9.03 20.97 -13.45
N ARG A 430 -9.44 19.73 -13.75
CA ARG A 430 -10.80 19.23 -13.46
C ARG A 430 -11.09 19.18 -11.98
N LEU A 431 -10.09 18.93 -11.14
CA LEU A 431 -10.20 19.07 -9.69
C LEU A 431 -10.60 20.48 -9.25
N ALA A 432 -10.21 21.51 -10.01
CA ALA A 432 -10.60 22.89 -9.74
C ALA A 432 -12.02 23.19 -10.26
N ASP A 433 -12.38 22.68 -11.44
CA ASP A 433 -13.75 22.77 -11.97
C ASP A 433 -14.78 22.13 -11.04
N LEU A 434 -14.41 21.04 -10.37
CA LEU A 434 -15.23 20.36 -9.36
C LEU A 434 -15.22 21.05 -7.98
N GLY A 435 -14.54 22.19 -7.86
CA GLY A 435 -14.47 22.97 -6.63
C GLY A 435 -13.68 22.29 -5.51
N LEU A 436 -12.87 21.27 -5.78
CA LEU A 436 -12.12 20.52 -4.76
C LEU A 436 -10.76 21.13 -4.45
N VAL A 437 -10.11 21.71 -5.46
CA VAL A 437 -8.74 22.25 -5.38
C VAL A 437 -8.71 23.72 -5.78
N ASP A 438 -7.95 24.53 -5.04
CA ASP A 438 -7.62 25.92 -5.38
C ASP A 438 -6.32 25.95 -6.21
N PRO A 439 -6.38 26.22 -7.53
CA PRO A 439 -5.21 26.25 -8.39
C PRO A 439 -4.16 27.28 -7.95
N HIS A 440 -4.58 28.42 -7.42
CA HIS A 440 -3.66 29.47 -6.98
C HIS A 440 -2.79 29.01 -5.81
N ARG A 441 -3.28 28.07 -5.01
CA ARG A 441 -2.53 27.44 -3.94
C ARG A 441 -1.77 26.20 -4.39
N LEU A 442 -2.29 25.43 -5.35
CA LEU A 442 -1.64 24.21 -5.82
C LEU A 442 -0.42 24.49 -6.71
N LEU A 443 -0.54 25.40 -7.68
CA LEU A 443 0.50 25.65 -8.69
C LEU A 443 1.88 25.99 -8.10
N PRO A 444 2.00 26.82 -7.04
CA PRO A 444 3.30 27.07 -6.40
C PRO A 444 3.96 25.81 -5.81
N HIS A 445 3.17 24.83 -5.35
CA HIS A 445 3.70 23.56 -4.83
C HIS A 445 4.20 22.65 -5.96
N LEU A 446 3.54 22.69 -7.12
CA LEU A 446 3.98 21.93 -8.31
C LEU A 446 5.26 22.50 -8.91
N ASP A 447 5.43 23.82 -8.89
CA ASP A 447 6.61 24.51 -9.44
C ASP A 447 7.84 24.47 -8.51
N SER A 448 7.64 24.24 -7.20
CA SER A 448 8.73 24.31 -6.22
C SER A 448 9.84 23.26 -6.46
N PRO A 449 11.11 23.67 -6.66
CA PRO A 449 12.23 22.75 -6.90
C PRO A 449 12.71 22.04 -5.62
N ALA A 450 12.36 22.57 -4.45
CA ALA A 450 12.54 21.93 -3.15
C ALA A 450 11.15 21.71 -2.58
N LEU A 451 10.71 20.46 -2.52
CA LEU A 451 9.38 20.14 -1.99
C LEU A 451 9.40 20.31 -0.47
N ALA A 452 9.16 21.55 -0.05
CA ALA A 452 8.88 21.97 1.31
C ALA A 452 7.40 21.72 1.61
N ASP A 453 7.13 21.25 2.84
CA ASP A 453 5.84 20.92 3.47
C ASP A 453 4.92 19.88 2.81
N VAL A 454 4.88 19.78 1.47
CA VAL A 454 4.13 18.76 0.72
C VAL A 454 5.13 17.75 0.16
N GLY A 455 5.02 16.48 0.57
CA GLY A 455 5.90 15.43 0.06
C GLY A 455 5.58 15.09 -1.40
N LEU A 456 6.53 14.41 -2.05
CA LEU A 456 6.38 13.92 -3.44
C LEU A 456 5.16 13.01 -3.62
N LEU A 457 4.82 12.21 -2.59
CA LEU A 457 3.70 11.28 -2.61
C LEU A 457 2.36 12.00 -2.66
N GLU A 458 2.24 13.16 -2.00
CA GLU A 458 1.04 13.98 -2.02
C GLU A 458 0.82 14.64 -3.38
N LEU A 459 1.91 14.99 -4.07
CA LEU A 459 1.84 15.46 -5.46
C LEU A 459 1.44 14.33 -6.42
N GLU A 460 1.98 13.12 -6.25
CA GLU A 460 1.55 11.96 -7.06
C GLU A 460 0.04 11.70 -6.89
N ARG A 461 -0.50 11.82 -5.68
CA ARG A 461 -1.95 11.64 -5.42
C ARG A 461 -2.82 12.63 -6.20
N VAL A 462 -2.48 13.92 -6.16
CA VAL A 462 -3.27 14.94 -6.88
C VAL A 462 -3.16 14.76 -8.39
N VAL A 463 -1.97 14.40 -8.90
CA VAL A 463 -1.78 14.09 -10.33
C VAL A 463 -2.57 12.85 -10.74
N GLY A 464 -2.56 11.79 -9.93
CA GLY A 464 -3.32 10.57 -10.18
C GLY A 464 -4.84 10.82 -10.21
N ALA A 465 -5.34 11.61 -9.26
CA ALA A 465 -6.76 12.00 -9.23
C ALA A 465 -7.15 12.85 -10.46
N GLU A 466 -6.33 13.84 -10.82
CA GLU A 466 -6.55 14.67 -12.00
C GLU A 466 -6.51 13.86 -13.30
N ARG A 467 -5.52 12.96 -13.45
CA ARG A 467 -5.41 12.06 -14.60
C ARG A 467 -6.65 11.18 -14.76
N TRP A 468 -7.13 10.60 -13.65
CA TRP A 468 -8.31 9.74 -13.64
C TRP A 468 -9.57 10.51 -14.04
N LEU A 469 -9.80 11.71 -13.50
CA LEU A 469 -10.95 12.56 -13.87
C LEU A 469 -10.93 12.92 -15.36
N ARG A 470 -9.77 13.32 -15.90
CA ARG A 470 -9.63 13.64 -17.33
C ARG A 470 -9.93 12.44 -18.23
N ALA A 471 -9.49 11.25 -17.82
CA ALA A 471 -9.74 10.04 -18.60
C ALA A 471 -11.24 9.70 -18.65
N ILE A 472 -11.98 9.92 -17.55
CA ILE A 472 -13.44 9.75 -17.51
C ILE A 472 -14.16 10.72 -18.46
N ASP A 473 -13.75 11.99 -18.49
CA ASP A 473 -14.34 12.98 -19.39
C ASP A 473 -14.09 12.64 -20.87
N ASN A 474 -12.94 12.02 -21.18
CA ASN A 474 -12.59 11.60 -22.53
C ASN A 474 -13.41 10.38 -22.97
N GLU A 475 -13.59 9.40 -22.09
CA GLU A 475 -14.46 8.24 -22.33
C GLU A 475 -15.88 8.69 -22.66
N THR A 476 -16.45 9.58 -21.83
CA THR A 476 -17.82 10.12 -22.02
C THR A 476 -17.97 10.82 -23.37
N ARG A 477 -16.95 11.57 -23.81
CA ARG A 477 -16.91 12.23 -25.13
C ARG A 477 -16.75 11.28 -26.31
N SER A 478 -16.21 10.08 -26.09
CA SER A 478 -16.05 9.07 -27.14
C SER A 478 -17.31 8.21 -27.36
N THR A 479 -18.18 8.13 -26.34
CA THR A 479 -19.40 7.32 -26.36
C THR A 479 -20.68 8.08 -26.71
N GLY A 480 -20.63 9.43 -26.69
CA GLY A 480 -21.74 10.31 -27.06
C GLY A 480 -21.50 10.96 -28.41
#